data_AF-A0A3L6PMV8-F1
#
_entry.id   AF-A0A3L6PMV8-F1
#
_cell.length_a   1.000
_cell.length_b   1.000
_cell.length_c   1.000
_cell.angle_alpha   90.00
_cell.angle_beta   90.00
_cell.angle_gamma   90.00
#
_symmetry.space_group_name_H-M   'P 1'
#
loop_
_entity.id
_entity.type
_entity.pdbx_description
1 polymer ?
#
loop_
_entity_poly.entity_id
_entity_poly.type
_entity_poly.pdbx_seq_one_letter_code
_entity_poly.pdbx_strand_id
1 'polypeptide(L)'
;MDPELNEIGRQQAVVVAHRLSKEAKPAAIYSSDLKRAAETAEIIAKVCDVSNLVLNEALRERHMGYLQGLKWDDAVNKNPDVFRGFDIFKITEGSDPDSRNQEIPGGGESLNQLTERCVSYLNKIAQEHIGILQT
;
A
#
# COMPACT_ATOMS: atom_id res chain seq x y z
N MET A 1 7.13 2.95 8.95
CA MET A 1 8.42 2.28 8.78
C MET A 1 8.71 2.25 7.30
N ASP A 2 9.96 2.49 6.93
CA ASP A 2 10.34 2.56 5.52
C ASP A 2 11.64 1.78 5.26
N PRO A 3 11.60 0.45 5.40
CA PRO A 3 12.77 -0.39 5.12
C PRO A 3 13.03 -0.48 3.61
N GLU A 4 14.30 -0.68 3.27
CA GLU A 4 14.74 -1.02 1.91
C GLU A 4 14.45 -2.49 1.59
N LEU A 5 14.50 -2.87 0.31
CA LEU A 5 14.47 -4.29 -0.03
C LEU A 5 15.70 -5.01 0.53
N ASN A 6 15.48 -6.24 0.96
CA ASN A 6 16.60 -7.17 1.14
C ASN A 6 16.98 -7.80 -0.20
N GLU A 7 18.04 -8.62 -0.19
CA GLU A 7 18.56 -9.22 -1.42
C GLU A 7 17.55 -10.14 -2.11
N ILE A 8 16.79 -10.91 -1.33
CA ILE A 8 15.73 -11.78 -1.85
C ILE A 8 14.64 -10.93 -2.52
N GLY A 9 14.26 -9.80 -1.91
CA GLY A 9 13.28 -8.86 -2.45
C GLY A 9 13.73 -8.27 -3.79
N ARG A 10 15.01 -7.87 -3.92
CA ARG A 10 15.57 -7.42 -5.20
C ARG A 10 15.52 -8.50 -6.27
N GLN A 11 15.88 -9.74 -5.92
CA GLN A 11 15.80 -10.88 -6.84
C GLN A 11 14.36 -11.14 -7.30
N GLN A 12 13.39 -11.07 -6.39
CA GLN A 12 11.97 -11.20 -6.70
C GLN A 12 11.48 -10.08 -7.63
N ALA A 13 11.88 -8.83 -7.38
CA ALA A 13 11.53 -7.70 -8.24
C ALA A 13 12.04 -7.89 -9.68
N VAL A 14 13.27 -8.39 -9.86
CA VAL A 14 13.84 -8.71 -11.18
C VAL A 14 13.04 -9.80 -11.89
N VAL A 15 12.64 -10.86 -11.18
CA VAL A 15 11.82 -11.94 -11.76
C VAL A 15 10.46 -11.42 -12.26
N VAL A 16 9.79 -10.60 -11.45
CA VAL A 16 8.52 -9.96 -11.84
C VAL A 16 8.71 -9.05 -13.05
N ALA A 17 9.76 -8.24 -13.04
CA ALA A 17 10.07 -7.31 -14.11
C ALA A 17 10.27 -8.02 -15.47
N HIS A 18 11.00 -9.13 -15.50
CA HIS A 18 11.18 -9.94 -16.70
C HIS A 18 9.90 -10.61 -17.21
N ARG A 19 8.97 -10.93 -16.30
CA ARG A 19 7.67 -11.47 -16.68
C ARG A 19 6.80 -10.38 -17.32
N LEU A 20 6.72 -9.22 -16.68
CA LEU A 20 5.93 -8.08 -17.15
C LEU A 20 6.42 -7.55 -18.51
N SER A 21 7.73 -7.57 -18.78
CA SER A 21 8.26 -7.12 -20.08
C SER A 21 7.84 -8.02 -21.25
N LYS A 22 7.48 -9.29 -20.98
CA LYS A 22 7.03 -10.25 -21.99
C LYS A 22 5.52 -10.26 -22.14
N GLU A 23 4.79 -10.22 -21.02
CA GLU A 23 3.34 -10.44 -20.97
C GLU A 23 2.52 -9.15 -21.05
N ALA A 24 2.89 -8.13 -20.26
CA ALA A 24 2.01 -6.98 -20.00
C ALA A 24 2.43 -5.70 -20.75
N LYS A 25 3.75 -5.47 -20.92
CA LYS A 25 4.31 -4.25 -21.54
C LYS A 25 3.61 -2.96 -21.07
N PRO A 26 3.71 -2.64 -19.76
CA PRO A 26 2.95 -1.55 -19.16
C PRO A 26 3.29 -0.20 -19.79
N ALA A 27 2.27 0.64 -20.03
CA ALA A 27 2.46 2.01 -20.53
C ALA A 27 2.89 3.00 -19.43
N ALA A 28 2.58 2.68 -18.17
CA ALA A 28 2.93 3.47 -17.00
C ALA A 28 3.06 2.56 -15.77
N ILE A 29 3.84 3.01 -14.78
CA ILE A 29 4.01 2.32 -13.49
C ILE A 29 3.72 3.34 -12.39
N TYR A 30 2.83 2.97 -11.47
CA TYR A 30 2.52 3.77 -10.29
C TYR A 30 2.90 2.98 -9.04
N SER A 31 3.54 3.63 -8.08
CA SER A 31 3.95 2.98 -6.83
C SER A 31 3.84 3.94 -5.66
N SER A 32 3.81 3.41 -4.44
CA SER A 32 4.06 4.24 -3.28
C SER A 32 5.52 4.72 -3.29
N ASP A 33 5.77 5.86 -2.69
CA ASP A 33 7.12 6.41 -2.53
C ASP A 33 7.93 5.78 -1.37
N LEU A 34 7.38 4.79 -0.66
CA LEU A 34 8.14 4.02 0.32
C LEU A 34 9.25 3.24 -0.38
N LYS A 35 10.46 3.28 0.18
CA LYS A 35 11.70 2.74 -0.41
C LYS A 35 11.53 1.36 -1.02
N ARG A 36 10.97 0.40 -0.28
CA ARG A 36 10.74 -0.96 -0.78
C ARG A 36 9.89 -1.02 -2.06
N ALA A 37 8.87 -0.17 -2.16
CA ALA A 37 7.93 -0.14 -3.27
C ALA A 37 8.47 0.69 -4.43
N ALA A 38 9.16 1.80 -4.12
CA ALA A 38 9.88 2.61 -5.10
C ALA A 38 10.98 1.80 -5.79
N GLU A 39 11.85 1.14 -5.02
CA GLU A 39 12.94 0.28 -5.53
C GLU A 39 12.39 -0.86 -6.42
N THR A 40 11.29 -1.50 -6.00
CA THR A 40 10.62 -2.53 -6.82
C THR A 40 10.15 -1.94 -8.15
N ALA A 41 9.48 -0.78 -8.11
CA ALA A 41 8.94 -0.13 -9.30
C ALA A 41 10.03 0.37 -10.25
N GLU A 42 11.16 0.87 -9.73
CA GLU A 42 12.33 1.27 -10.51
C GLU A 42 12.97 0.09 -11.25
N ILE A 43 13.11 -1.05 -10.58
CA ILE A 43 13.60 -2.28 -11.22
C ILE A 43 12.69 -2.69 -12.37
N ILE A 44 11.37 -2.67 -12.15
CA ILE A 44 10.37 -2.99 -13.19
C ILE A 44 10.45 -2.00 -14.34
N ALA A 45 10.46 -0.69 -14.06
CA ALA A 45 10.52 0.37 -15.06
C ALA A 45 11.74 0.23 -15.97
N LYS A 46 12.90 -0.07 -15.38
CA LYS A 46 14.15 -0.29 -16.10
C LYS A 46 14.10 -1.48 -17.05
N VAL A 47 13.55 -2.62 -16.62
CA VAL A 47 13.50 -3.86 -17.43
C VAL A 47 12.40 -3.80 -18.48
N CYS A 48 11.28 -3.14 -18.18
CA CYS A 48 10.16 -2.97 -19.12
C CYS A 48 10.34 -1.77 -20.06
N ASP A 49 11.41 -0.98 -19.93
CA ASP A 49 11.67 0.24 -20.69
C ASP A 49 10.52 1.27 -20.60
N VAL A 50 10.00 1.47 -19.37
CA VAL A 50 8.90 2.40 -19.09
C VAL A 50 9.44 3.68 -18.49
N SER A 51 9.29 4.78 -19.21
CA SER A 51 9.70 6.12 -18.74
C SER A 51 8.70 6.78 -17.80
N ASN A 52 7.42 6.38 -17.85
CA ASN A 52 6.37 6.93 -17.02
C ASN A 52 6.25 6.16 -15.69
N LEU A 53 7.20 6.40 -14.78
CA LEU A 53 7.16 5.94 -13.39
C LEU A 53 6.71 7.09 -12.48
N VAL A 54 5.61 6.90 -11.75
CA VAL A 54 5.06 7.89 -10.82
C VAL A 54 5.03 7.32 -9.40
N LEU A 55 5.68 8.01 -8.47
CA LEU A 55 5.62 7.71 -7.04
C LEU A 55 4.57 8.61 -6.38
N ASN A 56 3.72 8.04 -5.53
CA ASN A 56 2.67 8.81 -4.87
C ASN A 56 2.34 8.31 -3.46
N GLU A 57 2.22 9.25 -2.52
CA GLU A 57 1.92 8.93 -1.11
C GLU A 57 0.53 8.29 -0.92
N ALA A 58 -0.43 8.55 -1.82
CA ALA A 58 -1.77 7.97 -1.76
C ALA A 58 -1.77 6.44 -1.88
N LEU A 59 -0.69 5.85 -2.42
CA LEU A 59 -0.49 4.41 -2.55
C LEU A 59 0.28 3.78 -1.38
N ARG A 60 0.68 4.56 -0.37
CA ARG A 60 1.36 4.03 0.83
C ARG A 60 0.47 3.02 1.55
N GLU A 61 1.12 2.04 2.18
CA GLU A 61 0.49 1.14 3.15
C GLU A 61 -0.23 1.94 4.26
N ARG A 62 -1.20 1.33 4.94
CA ARG A 62 -1.88 1.94 6.09
C ARG A 62 -0.87 2.42 7.13
N HIS A 63 -1.01 3.65 7.62
CA HIS A 63 -0.23 4.11 8.77
C HIS A 63 -0.73 3.41 10.03
N MET A 64 0.11 2.55 10.61
CA MET A 64 -0.28 1.69 11.73
C MET A 64 -0.15 2.36 13.11
N GLY A 65 0.17 3.65 13.17
CA GLY A 65 0.34 4.38 14.43
C GLY A 65 1.31 3.69 15.38
N TYR A 66 0.91 3.51 16.64
CA TYR A 66 1.69 2.80 17.67
C TYR A 66 1.96 1.33 17.38
N LEU A 67 1.24 0.71 16.43
CA LEU A 67 1.47 -0.68 16.06
C LEU A 67 2.65 -0.83 15.07
N GLN A 68 3.21 0.26 14.56
CA GLN A 68 4.36 0.18 13.65
C GLN A 68 5.57 -0.46 14.31
N GLY A 69 6.18 -1.41 13.61
CA GLY A 69 7.41 -2.08 14.04
C GLY A 69 7.23 -3.10 15.17
N LEU A 70 6.02 -3.28 15.68
CA LEU A 70 5.71 -4.35 16.63
C LEU A 70 5.54 -5.67 15.88
N LYS A 71 6.00 -6.76 16.49
CA LYS A 71 5.57 -8.10 16.08
C LYS A 71 4.10 -8.29 16.47
N TRP A 72 3.42 -9.19 15.77
CA TRP A 72 2.01 -9.50 16.02
C TRP A 72 1.75 -9.83 17.49
N ASP A 73 2.50 -10.77 18.06
CA ASP A 73 2.35 -11.19 19.46
C ASP A 73 2.64 -10.04 20.44
N ASP A 74 3.64 -9.21 20.14
CA ASP A 74 3.98 -8.06 20.98
C ASP A 74 2.87 -7.00 20.96
N ALA A 75 2.24 -6.79 19.81
CA ALA A 75 1.15 -5.85 19.64
C ALA A 75 -0.13 -6.31 20.38
N VAL A 76 -0.44 -7.61 20.32
CA VAL A 76 -1.56 -8.23 21.08
C VAL A 76 -1.32 -8.10 22.59
N ASN A 77 -0.09 -8.38 23.04
CA ASN A 77 0.24 -8.41 24.47
C ASN A 77 0.39 -7.02 25.09
N LYS A 78 0.97 -6.05 24.36
CA LYS A 78 1.22 -4.70 24.90
C LYS A 78 -0.04 -3.88 25.05
N ASN A 79 -1.05 -4.10 24.20
CA ASN A 79 -2.24 -3.28 24.23
C ASN A 79 -3.45 -4.07 23.71
N PRO A 80 -4.02 -4.95 24.56
CA PRO A 80 -5.15 -5.80 24.18
C PRO A 80 -6.33 -5.00 23.64
N ASP A 81 -6.53 -3.78 24.13
CA ASP A 81 -7.61 -2.87 23.72
C ASP A 81 -7.36 -2.20 22.36
N VAL A 82 -6.11 -1.89 22.00
CA VAL A 82 -5.78 -1.41 20.65
C VAL A 82 -5.88 -2.54 19.64
N PHE A 83 -5.53 -3.76 20.05
CA PHE A 83 -5.74 -4.96 19.24
C PHE A 83 -7.23 -5.30 19.08
N ARG A 84 -8.07 -5.02 20.09
CA ARG A 84 -9.55 -5.07 19.97
C ARG A 84 -10.12 -4.05 18.98
N GLY A 85 -9.39 -2.98 18.66
CA GLY A 85 -9.73 -2.06 17.55
C GLY A 85 -9.13 -2.46 16.20
N PHE A 86 -8.13 -3.35 16.21
CA PHE A 86 -7.54 -3.95 15.01
C PHE A 86 -8.36 -5.17 14.53
N ASP A 87 -8.88 -5.94 15.48
CA ASP A 87 -10.02 -6.84 15.28
C ASP A 87 -11.28 -5.99 15.11
N ILE A 88 -11.83 -6.00 13.90
CA ILE A 88 -12.98 -5.23 13.44
C ILE A 88 -14.30 -5.68 14.16
N PHE A 89 -14.21 -6.39 15.28
CA PHE A 89 -15.27 -7.25 15.83
C PHE A 89 -15.85 -6.85 17.19
N LYS A 90 -15.34 -5.81 17.88
CA LYS A 90 -16.01 -5.30 19.08
C LYS A 90 -16.19 -3.79 19.06
N ILE A 91 -17.39 -3.39 18.64
CA ILE A 91 -18.01 -2.10 19.00
C ILE A 91 -17.99 -2.01 20.53
N THR A 92 -17.31 -1.01 21.08
CA THR A 92 -17.39 -0.67 22.50
C THR A 92 -18.50 0.36 22.69
N GLU A 93 -19.14 0.41 23.85
CA GLU A 93 -20.18 1.43 24.08
C GLU A 93 -19.58 2.83 23.88
N GLY A 94 -20.11 3.58 22.91
CA GLY A 94 -19.62 4.90 22.51
C GLY A 94 -18.65 4.92 21.32
N SER A 95 -18.30 3.77 20.71
CA SER A 95 -17.52 3.75 19.47
C SER A 95 -18.38 4.07 18.24
N ASP A 96 -17.74 4.56 17.17
CA ASP A 96 -18.37 4.77 15.87
C ASP A 96 -19.08 3.48 15.42
N PRO A 97 -20.36 3.53 15.00
CA PRO A 97 -21.07 2.36 14.46
C PRO A 97 -20.38 1.79 13.21
N ASP A 98 -19.63 2.62 12.46
CA ASP A 98 -18.71 2.14 11.44
C ASP A 98 -17.34 1.86 12.06
N SER A 99 -17.10 0.58 12.37
CA SER A 99 -15.83 0.11 12.91
C SER A 99 -14.63 0.40 11.99
N ARG A 100 -14.84 0.72 10.71
CA ARG A 100 -13.77 1.08 9.76
C ARG A 100 -13.34 2.54 9.86
N ASN A 101 -14.13 3.38 10.53
CA ASN A 101 -13.81 4.79 10.73
C ASN A 101 -12.87 5.03 11.92
N GLN A 102 -12.59 3.99 12.70
CA GLN A 102 -11.70 4.09 13.86
C GLN A 102 -10.23 4.23 13.44
N GLU A 103 -9.62 5.35 13.83
CA GLU A 103 -8.16 5.58 13.74
C GLU A 103 -7.38 4.73 14.74
N ILE A 104 -6.16 4.35 14.36
CA ILE A 104 -5.25 3.64 15.26
C ILE A 104 -4.49 4.69 16.11
N PRO A 105 -4.43 4.55 17.45
CA PRO A 105 -3.69 5.48 18.29
C PRO A 105 -2.23 5.68 17.86
N GLY A 106 -1.71 6.88 18.12
CA GLY A 106 -0.38 7.27 17.65
C GLY A 106 -0.34 7.80 16.22
N GLY A 107 -1.43 8.40 15.75
CA GLY A 107 -1.55 8.99 14.42
C GLY A 107 -1.68 7.95 13.30
N GLY A 108 -2.22 6.76 13.60
CA GLY A 108 -2.53 5.76 12.59
C GLY A 108 -3.87 5.99 11.91
N GLU A 109 -3.98 5.53 10.68
CA GLU A 109 -5.13 5.75 9.83
C GLU A 109 -6.28 4.80 10.17
N SER A 110 -7.51 5.24 9.95
CA SER A 110 -8.67 4.36 9.82
C SER A 110 -8.65 3.61 8.48
N LEU A 111 -9.47 2.55 8.36
CA LEU A 111 -9.62 1.86 7.08
C LEU A 111 -10.33 2.72 6.04
N ASN A 112 -11.23 3.60 6.49
CA ASN A 112 -11.92 4.53 5.61
C ASN A 112 -10.97 5.58 5.04
N GLN A 113 -10.10 6.16 5.85
CA GLN A 113 -9.08 7.11 5.38
C GLN A 113 -8.13 6.48 4.35
N LEU A 114 -7.63 5.27 4.62
CA LEU A 114 -6.83 4.50 3.66
C LEU A 114 -7.60 4.27 2.35
N THR A 115 -8.85 3.83 2.47
CA THR A 115 -9.71 3.53 1.32
C THR A 115 -9.96 4.79 0.49
N GLU A 116 -10.32 5.89 1.13
CA GLU A 116 -10.61 7.17 0.49
C GLU A 116 -9.41 7.66 -0.33
N ARG A 117 -8.23 7.77 0.28
CA ARG A 117 -7.04 8.26 -0.46
C ARG A 117 -6.62 7.33 -1.58
N CYS A 118 -6.62 6.02 -1.33
CA CYS A 118 -6.12 5.03 -2.29
C CYS A 118 -7.07 4.90 -3.49
N VAL A 119 -8.37 4.75 -3.24
CA VAL A 119 -9.39 4.61 -4.29
C VAL A 119 -9.54 5.91 -5.08
N SER A 120 -9.53 7.07 -4.42
CA SER A 120 -9.56 8.36 -5.11
C SER A 120 -8.39 8.48 -6.11
N TYR A 121 -7.19 8.08 -5.69
CA TYR A 121 -6.02 8.13 -6.57
C TYR A 121 -6.06 7.06 -7.68
N LEU A 122 -6.51 5.85 -7.40
CA LEU A 122 -6.72 4.82 -8.43
C LEU A 122 -7.75 5.25 -9.47
N ASN A 123 -8.82 5.92 -9.07
CA ASN A 123 -9.81 6.48 -9.99
C ASN A 123 -9.20 7.58 -10.87
N LYS A 124 -8.31 8.41 -10.31
CA LYS A 124 -7.56 9.40 -11.09
C LYS A 124 -6.67 8.72 -12.14
N ILE A 125 -5.92 7.68 -11.76
CA ILE A 125 -5.09 6.90 -12.69
C ILE A 125 -5.97 6.30 -13.81
N ALA A 126 -7.13 5.72 -13.46
CA ALA A 126 -8.04 5.17 -14.45
C ALA A 126 -8.55 6.20 -15.45
N GLN A 127 -8.79 7.45 -15.01
CA GLN A 127 -9.17 8.56 -15.89
C GLN A 127 -8.00 9.04 -16.78
N GLU A 128 -6.76 8.96 -16.30
CA GLU A 128 -5.55 9.28 -17.08
C GLU A 128 -5.25 8.23 -18.16
N HIS A 129 -5.69 6.98 -17.96
CA HIS A 129 -5.40 5.83 -18.83
C HIS A 129 -6.67 5.15 -19.35
N ILE A 130 -7.66 5.93 -19.79
CA ILE A 130 -8.85 5.39 -20.46
C ILE A 130 -8.40 4.67 -21.73
N GLY A 131 -8.50 3.34 -21.73
CA GLY A 131 -8.16 2.53 -22.88
C GLY A 131 -9.02 2.90 -24.09
N ILE A 132 -8.40 2.96 -25.27
CA ILE A 132 -9.14 3.00 -26.52
C ILE A 132 -9.51 1.54 -26.82
N LEU A 133 -10.82 1.23 -26.87
CA LEU A 133 -11.28 -0.04 -27.44
C LEU A 133 -10.78 -0.10 -28.88
N GLN A 134 -9.76 -0.93 -29.15
CA GLN A 134 -9.41 -1.29 -30.51
C GLN A 134 -10.50 -2.22 -31.03
N THR A 135 -11.46 -1.63 -31.75
CA THR A 135 -12.44 -2.34 -32.61
C THR A 135 -11.76 -3.02 -33.78
#